data_AF-A0A9D7SXC5-F1
#
_entry.id   AF-A0A9D7SXC5-F1
#
_cell.length_a   1.000
_cell.length_b   1.000
_cell.length_c   1.000
_cell.angle_alpha   90.00
_cell.angle_beta   90.00
_cell.angle_gamma   90.00
#
_symmetry.space_group_name_H-M   'P 1'
#
loop_
_entity.id
_entity.type
_entity.pdbx_description
1 polymer ?
#
loop_
_entity_poly.entity_id
_entity_poly.type
_entity_poly.pdbx_seq_one_letter_code
_entity_poly.pdbx_strand_id
1 'polypeptide(L)'
;MDKTLTIRVALITAMFGLFGGALVKLLKIDELQEYYYALTPLLALIVSFIISFLLNGKRTVKMRNKLRVISVVAFVGLLLMLFFHTRMYLSSTFRAKDFDDTVGFYVKGNDHSYTTVALKFKAEHPSITSDADLITEGFGGPDGKSSAWTQESIDNNILWLITSYSLVIILFVALLTMLLEILTKKESQNPKKIVAGEGTI
;
A
#
# COMPACT_ATOMS: atom_id res chain seq x y z
N MET A 1 30.39 10.48 13.80
CA MET A 1 29.01 10.16 13.39
C MET A 1 28.51 9.06 14.30
N ASP A 2 27.39 9.28 14.99
CA ASP A 2 26.93 8.38 16.04
C ASP A 2 26.49 7.04 15.40
N LYS A 3 27.08 5.90 15.79
CA LYS A 3 26.82 4.58 15.17
C LYS A 3 25.32 4.24 15.17
N THR A 4 24.62 4.71 16.19
CA THR A 4 23.17 4.57 16.36
C THR A 4 22.37 5.33 15.30
N LEU A 5 22.83 6.51 14.90
CA LEU A 5 22.19 7.33 13.85
C LEU A 5 22.39 6.68 12.48
N THR A 6 23.59 6.19 12.20
CA THR A 6 23.91 5.50 10.93
C THR A 6 23.06 4.24 10.74
N ILE A 7 22.88 3.43 11.80
CA ILE A 7 22.02 2.24 11.75
C ILE A 7 20.55 2.61 11.51
N ARG A 8 20.05 3.70 12.13
CA ARG A 8 18.68 4.17 11.95
C ARG A 8 18.44 4.65 10.51
N VAL A 9 19.36 5.46 9.99
CA VAL A 9 19.29 5.96 8.62
C VAL A 9 19.36 4.79 7.64
N ALA A 10 20.31 3.86 7.82
CA ALA A 10 20.41 2.68 6.96
C ALA A 10 19.14 1.81 6.99
N LEU A 11 18.53 1.62 8.16
CA LEU A 11 17.30 0.84 8.31
C LEU A 11 16.10 1.55 7.66
N ILE A 12 15.98 2.87 7.85
CA ILE A 12 14.94 3.68 7.18
C ILE A 12 15.14 3.64 5.67
N THR A 13 16.36 3.86 5.16
CA THR A 13 16.67 3.79 3.73
C THR A 13 16.40 2.40 3.15
N ALA A 14 16.78 1.32 3.86
CA ALA A 14 16.48 -0.04 3.43
C ALA A 14 14.97 -0.32 3.41
N MET A 15 14.23 0.15 4.41
CA MET A 15 12.77 0.03 4.44
C MET A 15 12.14 0.82 3.29
N PHE A 16 12.55 2.06 3.04
CA PHE A 16 12.07 2.85 1.91
C PHE A 16 12.45 2.24 0.56
N GLY A 17 13.63 1.63 0.41
CA GLY A 17 14.05 0.94 -0.81
C GLY A 17 13.22 -0.33 -1.07
N LEU A 18 13.06 -1.18 -0.06
CA LEU A 18 12.24 -2.40 -0.16
C LEU A 18 10.76 -2.06 -0.37
N PHE A 19 10.23 -1.07 0.34
CA PHE A 19 8.84 -0.63 0.16
C PHE A 19 8.63 0.11 -1.15
N GLY A 20 9.54 0.99 -1.57
CA GLY A 20 9.45 1.68 -2.85
C GLY A 20 9.44 0.69 -4.01
N GLY A 21 10.31 -0.33 -3.97
CA GLY A 21 10.30 -1.42 -4.95
C GLY A 21 9.02 -2.27 -4.91
N ALA A 22 8.46 -2.52 -3.72
CA ALA A 22 7.19 -3.24 -3.58
C ALA A 22 5.99 -2.41 -4.07
N LEU A 23 5.99 -1.10 -3.80
CA LEU A 23 4.96 -0.16 -4.25
C LEU A 23 4.94 -0.03 -5.77
N VAL A 24 6.10 0.05 -6.42
CA VAL A 24 6.21 0.04 -7.89
C VAL A 24 5.62 -1.24 -8.49
N LYS A 25 5.74 -2.38 -7.80
CA LYS A 25 5.09 -3.63 -8.25
C LYS A 25 3.59 -3.65 -7.98
N LEU A 26 3.12 -2.98 -6.94
CA LEU A 26 1.69 -2.79 -6.64
C LEU A 26 1.00 -1.89 -7.69
N LEU A 27 1.74 -0.94 -8.26
CA LEU A 27 1.28 0.06 -9.24
C LEU A 27 1.06 -0.46 -10.67
N LYS A 28 1.15 -1.78 -10.92
CA LYS A 28 1.14 -2.35 -12.27
C LYS A 28 -0.25 -2.53 -12.92
N ILE A 29 -1.30 -1.95 -12.35
CA ILE A 29 -2.63 -1.95 -12.99
C ILE A 29 -2.72 -0.70 -13.85
N ASP A 30 -2.70 -0.87 -15.17
CA ASP A 30 -2.60 0.25 -16.10
C ASP A 30 -3.78 1.21 -15.97
N GLU A 31 -4.98 0.68 -15.70
CA GLU A 31 -6.20 1.45 -15.49
C GLU A 31 -6.22 2.30 -14.21
N LEU A 32 -5.33 2.03 -13.25
CA LEU A 32 -5.37 2.66 -11.92
C LEU A 32 -4.15 3.53 -11.62
N GLN A 33 -3.18 3.61 -12.54
CA GLN A 33 -1.93 4.35 -12.32
C GLN A 33 -2.18 5.81 -11.92
N GLU A 34 -3.07 6.50 -12.63
CA GLU A 34 -3.37 7.92 -12.37
C GLU A 34 -4.03 8.14 -11.00
N TYR A 35 -5.01 7.31 -10.64
CA TYR A 35 -5.69 7.35 -9.35
C TYR A 35 -4.70 7.13 -8.21
N TYR A 36 -3.79 6.16 -8.37
CA TYR A 36 -2.76 5.88 -7.38
C TYR A 36 -1.77 7.03 -7.21
N TYR A 37 -1.32 7.67 -8.29
CA TYR A 37 -0.41 8.81 -8.20
C TYR A 37 -1.05 10.03 -7.51
N ALA A 38 -2.33 10.29 -7.75
CA ALA A 38 -3.03 11.42 -7.15
C ALA A 38 -3.38 11.21 -5.66
N LEU A 39 -3.92 10.04 -5.31
CA LEU A 39 -4.48 9.80 -3.96
C LEU A 39 -3.41 9.47 -2.91
N THR A 40 -2.35 8.76 -3.29
CA THR A 40 -1.29 8.30 -2.37
C THR A 40 -0.62 9.45 -1.60
N PRO A 41 -0.08 10.50 -2.24
CA PRO A 41 0.62 11.56 -1.51
C PRO A 41 -0.32 12.41 -0.65
N LEU A 42 -1.55 12.63 -1.10
CA LEU A 42 -2.55 13.39 -0.34
C LEU A 42 -2.92 12.65 0.96
N LEU A 43 -3.19 11.35 0.88
CA LEU A 43 -3.47 10.52 2.05
C LEU A 43 -2.26 10.45 3.00
N ALA A 44 -1.07 10.28 2.45
CA ALA A 44 0.17 10.29 3.23
C ALA A 44 0.35 11.60 4.01
N LEU A 45 0.05 12.74 3.37
CA LEU A 45 0.13 14.06 3.98
C LEU A 45 -0.88 14.23 5.12
N ILE A 46 -2.15 13.86 4.90
CA ILE A 46 -3.22 13.96 5.91
C ILE A 46 -2.88 13.12 7.14
N VAL A 47 -2.43 11.88 6.95
CA VAL A 47 -2.02 10.99 8.04
C VAL A 47 -0.84 11.56 8.81
N SER A 48 0.14 12.12 8.08
CA SER A 48 1.31 12.75 8.70
C SER A 48 0.92 13.98 9.54
N PHE A 49 -0.04 14.78 9.09
CA PHE A 49 -0.56 15.90 9.87
C PHE A 49 -1.32 15.46 11.12
N ILE A 50 -2.22 14.47 11.00
CA ILE A 50 -2.97 13.94 12.15
C ILE A 50 -2.00 13.43 13.21
N ILE A 51 -0.98 12.66 12.80
CA ILE A 51 0.00 12.11 13.73
C ILE A 51 0.83 13.23 14.35
N SER A 52 1.35 14.18 13.55
CA SER A 52 2.12 15.31 14.08
C SER A 52 1.32 16.13 15.09
N PHE A 53 0.03 16.38 14.81
CA PHE A 53 -0.88 17.07 15.73
C PHE A 53 -1.08 16.31 17.04
N LEU A 54 -1.39 15.01 16.97
CA LEU A 54 -1.59 14.16 18.14
C LEU A 54 -0.31 14.01 18.99
N LEU A 55 0.85 14.12 18.34
CA LEU A 55 2.14 13.88 18.94
C LEU A 55 2.79 15.12 19.58
N ASN A 56 2.29 16.34 19.31
CA ASN A 56 2.77 17.60 19.90
C ASN A 56 2.37 17.84 21.37
N GLY A 57 1.72 16.89 22.05
CA GLY A 57 1.36 16.99 23.48
C GLY A 57 2.50 16.67 24.47
N LYS A 58 2.41 17.22 25.71
CA LYS A 58 3.35 16.92 26.81
C LYS A 58 3.40 15.41 27.11
N ARG A 59 4.50 14.74 26.72
CA ARG A 59 4.60 13.27 26.80
C ARG A 59 5.12 12.76 28.13
N THR A 60 4.36 11.86 28.74
CA THR A 60 4.78 11.04 29.89
C THR A 60 5.35 9.70 29.45
N VAL A 61 6.16 9.04 30.30
CA VAL A 61 6.73 7.70 30.02
C VAL A 61 5.63 6.65 29.73
N LYS A 62 4.47 6.78 30.36
CA LYS A 62 3.28 5.94 30.11
C LYS A 62 2.78 6.06 28.67
N MET A 63 2.77 7.27 28.11
CA MET A 63 2.36 7.52 26.73
C MET A 63 3.32 6.91 25.70
N ARG A 64 4.63 6.86 26.02
CA ARG A 64 5.63 6.20 25.17
C ARG A 64 5.43 4.69 25.07
N ASN A 65 5.16 4.01 26.18
CA ASN A 65 4.88 2.56 26.16
C ASN A 65 3.57 2.26 25.40
N LYS A 66 2.54 3.09 25.55
CA LYS A 66 1.32 2.97 24.74
C LYS A 66 1.58 3.12 23.25
N LEU A 67 2.37 4.11 22.84
CA LEU A 67 2.74 4.29 21.43
C LEU A 67 3.48 3.08 20.87
N ARG A 68 4.40 2.46 21.63
CA ARG A 68 5.06 1.23 21.20
C ARG A 68 4.07 0.09 20.94
N VAL A 69 3.09 -0.10 21.82
CA VAL A 69 2.05 -1.13 21.64
C VAL A 69 1.20 -0.82 20.40
N ILE A 70 0.77 0.44 20.23
CA ILE A 70 0.01 0.88 19.06
C ILE A 70 0.81 0.64 17.77
N SER A 71 2.11 0.93 17.75
CA SER A 71 2.95 0.66 16.57
C SER A 71 3.05 -0.82 16.23
N VAL A 72 3.13 -1.70 17.24
CA VAL A 72 3.13 -3.16 16.99
C VAL A 72 1.79 -3.61 16.42
N VAL A 73 0.68 -3.14 16.99
CA VAL A 73 -0.68 -3.46 16.49
C VAL A 73 -0.89 -2.94 15.06
N ALA A 74 -0.50 -1.70 14.79
CA ALA A 74 -0.58 -1.11 13.46
C ALA A 74 0.30 -1.87 12.45
N PHE A 75 1.47 -2.37 12.86
CA PHE A 75 2.34 -3.18 12.01
C PHE A 75 1.70 -4.51 11.63
N VAL A 76 1.11 -5.22 12.59
CA VAL A 76 0.34 -6.45 12.31
C VAL A 76 -0.85 -6.14 11.39
N GLY A 77 -1.57 -5.03 11.64
CA GLY A 77 -2.65 -4.55 10.78
C GLY A 77 -2.18 -4.26 9.35
N LEU A 78 -1.01 -3.65 9.17
CA LEU A 78 -0.41 -3.42 7.85
C LEU A 78 -0.13 -4.74 7.12
N LEU A 79 0.44 -5.74 7.80
CA LEU A 79 0.71 -7.05 7.19
C LEU A 79 -0.58 -7.74 6.74
N LEU A 80 -1.62 -7.70 7.57
CA LEU A 80 -2.94 -8.25 7.21
C LEU A 80 -3.55 -7.51 6.02
N MET A 81 -3.47 -6.18 5.97
CA MET A 81 -3.98 -5.42 4.82
C MET A 81 -3.17 -5.63 3.55
N LEU A 82 -1.86 -5.78 3.65
CA LEU A 82 -1.02 -6.15 2.50
C LEU A 82 -1.44 -7.51 1.93
N PHE A 83 -1.61 -8.51 2.80
CA PHE A 83 -2.09 -9.83 2.40
C PHE A 83 -3.48 -9.77 1.74
N PHE A 84 -4.40 -9.03 2.35
CA PHE A 84 -5.75 -8.83 1.80
C PHE A 84 -5.71 -8.13 0.44
N HIS A 85 -4.95 -7.04 0.31
CA HIS A 85 -4.81 -6.31 -0.94
C HIS A 85 -4.18 -7.18 -2.03
N THR A 86 -3.12 -7.95 -1.71
CA THR A 86 -2.51 -8.88 -2.69
C THR A 86 -3.51 -9.94 -3.15
N ARG A 87 -4.32 -10.49 -2.23
CA ARG A 87 -5.36 -11.44 -2.61
C ARG A 87 -6.39 -10.80 -3.54
N MET A 88 -6.87 -9.61 -3.21
CA MET A 88 -7.81 -8.83 -4.04
C MET A 88 -7.21 -8.51 -5.41
N TYR A 89 -5.95 -8.07 -5.46
CA TYR A 89 -5.21 -7.84 -6.70
C TYR A 89 -5.22 -9.08 -7.59
N LEU A 90 -4.85 -10.24 -7.04
CA LEU A 90 -4.79 -11.49 -7.80
C LEU A 90 -6.18 -12.00 -8.23
N SER A 91 -7.22 -11.79 -7.42
CA SER A 91 -8.57 -12.24 -7.74
C SER A 91 -9.34 -11.31 -8.67
N SER A 92 -8.99 -10.02 -8.69
CA SER A 92 -9.72 -8.98 -9.42
C SER A 92 -8.96 -8.45 -10.64
N THR A 93 -7.77 -8.97 -10.93
CA THR A 93 -7.02 -8.63 -12.14
C THR A 93 -6.74 -9.85 -12.99
N PHE A 94 -6.49 -9.61 -14.28
CA PHE A 94 -5.96 -10.59 -15.21
C PHE A 94 -4.84 -9.97 -16.02
N ARG A 95 -3.95 -10.82 -16.53
CA ARG A 95 -2.82 -10.41 -17.35
C ARG A 95 -3.19 -10.59 -18.81
N ALA A 96 -3.09 -9.53 -19.60
CA ALA A 96 -3.33 -9.60 -21.03
C ALA A 96 -2.29 -8.77 -21.79
N LYS A 97 -2.12 -9.07 -23.07
CA LYS A 97 -1.33 -8.26 -23.98
C LYS A 97 -2.22 -7.20 -24.60
N ASP A 98 -1.73 -5.98 -24.65
CA ASP A 98 -2.35 -4.91 -25.41
C ASP A 98 -1.99 -5.01 -26.90
N PHE A 99 -2.64 -4.18 -27.73
CA PHE A 99 -2.38 -4.08 -29.17
C PHE A 99 -0.91 -3.72 -29.49
N ASP A 100 -0.22 -3.04 -28.58
CA ASP A 100 1.20 -2.66 -28.68
C ASP A 100 2.17 -3.74 -28.16
N ASP A 101 1.70 -4.98 -27.95
CA ASP A 101 2.48 -6.12 -27.41
C ASP A 101 3.02 -5.90 -25.98
N THR A 102 2.57 -4.82 -25.32
CA THR A 102 2.84 -4.54 -23.91
C THR A 102 1.97 -5.44 -23.04
N VAL A 103 2.56 -5.99 -22.00
CA VAL A 103 1.84 -6.85 -21.05
C VAL A 103 1.36 -5.99 -19.88
N GLY A 104 0.04 -5.80 -19.82
CA GLY A 104 -0.65 -5.08 -18.76
C GLY A 104 -1.37 -5.99 -17.77
N PHE A 105 -1.75 -5.40 -16.63
CA PHE A 105 -2.75 -5.99 -15.72
C PHE A 105 -4.02 -5.16 -15.79
N TYR A 106 -5.12 -5.84 -16.09
CA TYR A 106 -6.44 -5.23 -16.30
C TYR A 106 -7.40 -5.71 -15.23
N VAL A 107 -8.36 -4.87 -14.86
CA VAL A 107 -9.35 -5.21 -13.83
C VAL A 107 -10.48 -6.03 -14.45
N LYS A 108 -10.78 -7.20 -13.87
CA LYS A 108 -11.93 -8.05 -14.23
C LYS A 108 -13.06 -7.95 -13.21
N GLY A 109 -14.26 -8.35 -13.63
CA GLY A 109 -15.38 -8.57 -12.72
C GLY A 109 -15.23 -9.86 -11.92
N ASN A 110 -16.21 -10.12 -11.06
CA ASN A 110 -16.27 -11.33 -10.25
C ASN A 110 -16.80 -12.51 -11.08
N ASP A 111 -16.45 -13.74 -10.67
CA ASP A 111 -16.86 -14.97 -11.35
C ASP A 111 -18.39 -15.16 -11.42
N HIS A 112 -19.15 -14.50 -10.55
CA HIS A 112 -20.61 -14.53 -10.55
C HIS A 112 -21.25 -13.44 -11.43
N SER A 113 -20.43 -12.57 -12.01
CA SER A 113 -20.86 -11.37 -12.75
C SER A 113 -20.55 -11.47 -14.25
N TYR A 114 -20.40 -12.69 -14.78
CA TYR A 114 -20.29 -12.90 -16.22
C TYR A 114 -21.58 -12.48 -16.92
N THR A 115 -21.45 -11.88 -18.10
CA THR A 115 -22.60 -11.61 -18.96
C THR A 115 -23.14 -12.91 -19.57
N THR A 116 -24.38 -12.88 -20.04
CA THR A 116 -24.98 -14.02 -20.76
C THR A 116 -24.15 -14.43 -21.98
N VAL A 117 -23.53 -13.47 -22.67
CA VAL A 117 -22.67 -13.73 -23.84
C VAL A 117 -21.42 -14.50 -23.43
N ALA A 118 -20.77 -14.10 -22.33
CA ALA A 118 -19.60 -14.79 -21.81
C ALA A 118 -19.91 -16.21 -21.33
N LEU A 119 -21.04 -16.41 -20.66
CA LEU A 119 -21.47 -17.74 -20.23
C LEU A 119 -21.71 -18.67 -21.43
N LYS A 120 -22.33 -18.15 -22.50
CA LYS A 120 -22.54 -18.90 -23.73
C LYS A 120 -21.21 -19.25 -24.40
N PHE A 121 -20.31 -18.28 -24.53
CA PHE A 121 -18.99 -18.52 -25.12
C PHE A 121 -18.18 -19.57 -24.35
N LYS A 122 -18.18 -19.52 -23.01
CA LYS A 122 -17.52 -20.53 -22.16
C LYS A 122 -18.14 -21.92 -22.32
N ALA A 123 -19.45 -22.01 -22.54
CA ALA A 123 -20.13 -23.29 -22.78
C ALA A 123 -19.76 -23.89 -24.15
N GLU A 124 -19.56 -23.05 -25.16
CA GLU A 124 -19.16 -23.46 -26.52
C GLU A 124 -17.66 -23.79 -26.61
N HIS A 125 -16.82 -23.21 -25.73
CA HIS A 125 -15.38 -23.39 -25.69
C HIS A 125 -14.87 -23.86 -24.30
N PRO A 126 -15.17 -25.11 -23.88
CA PRO A 126 -14.83 -25.61 -22.55
C PRO A 126 -13.33 -25.77 -22.29
N SER A 127 -12.48 -25.69 -23.32
CA SER A 127 -11.01 -25.68 -23.20
C SER A 127 -10.47 -24.37 -22.63
N ILE A 128 -11.26 -23.29 -22.64
CA ILE A 128 -10.86 -21.98 -22.12
C ILE A 128 -11.07 -21.98 -20.60
N THR A 129 -9.97 -22.13 -19.86
CA THR A 129 -9.99 -22.19 -18.39
C THR A 129 -9.52 -20.90 -17.72
N SER A 130 -8.88 -19.98 -18.45
CA SER A 130 -8.35 -18.75 -17.89
C SER A 130 -9.14 -17.52 -18.36
N ASP A 131 -9.25 -16.52 -17.49
CA ASP A 131 -9.91 -15.25 -17.83
C ASP A 131 -9.12 -14.46 -18.89
N ALA A 132 -7.81 -14.63 -18.95
CA ALA A 132 -7.00 -14.02 -19.99
C ALA A 132 -7.36 -14.59 -21.36
N ASP A 133 -7.42 -15.92 -21.49
CA ASP A 133 -7.77 -16.61 -22.73
C ASP A 133 -9.21 -16.29 -23.15
N LEU A 134 -10.13 -16.22 -22.18
CA LEU A 134 -11.52 -15.83 -22.42
C LEU A 134 -11.60 -14.45 -23.09
N ILE A 135 -10.84 -13.49 -22.58
CA ILE A 135 -10.84 -12.12 -23.10
C ILE A 135 -10.14 -12.02 -24.45
N THR A 136 -8.99 -12.68 -24.61
CA THR A 136 -8.24 -12.61 -25.86
C THR A 136 -8.92 -13.35 -27.00
N GLU A 137 -9.45 -14.56 -26.75
CA GLU A 137 -10.05 -15.39 -27.79
C GLU A 137 -11.53 -15.06 -28.02
N GLY A 138 -12.27 -14.70 -26.97
CA GLY A 138 -13.71 -14.48 -27.07
C GLY A 138 -14.14 -13.03 -27.28
N PHE A 139 -13.35 -12.08 -26.80
CA PHE A 139 -13.77 -10.67 -26.73
C PHE A 139 -12.76 -9.69 -27.34
N GLY A 140 -11.74 -10.19 -28.06
CA GLY A 140 -10.83 -9.36 -28.84
C GLY A 140 -9.82 -8.56 -28.01
N GLY A 141 -9.59 -8.94 -26.75
CA GLY A 141 -8.58 -8.31 -25.89
C GLY A 141 -9.17 -7.44 -24.76
N PRO A 142 -8.32 -6.71 -24.02
CA PRO A 142 -8.69 -6.02 -22.78
C PRO A 142 -9.89 -5.08 -22.90
N ASP A 143 -10.04 -4.39 -24.03
CA ASP A 143 -11.16 -3.48 -24.32
C ASP A 143 -12.53 -4.21 -24.33
N GLY A 144 -12.53 -5.51 -24.64
CA GLY A 144 -13.72 -6.35 -24.66
C GLY A 144 -14.20 -6.83 -23.29
N LYS A 145 -13.50 -6.49 -22.19
CA LYS A 145 -13.82 -7.00 -20.85
C LYS A 145 -15.23 -6.65 -20.34
N SER A 146 -15.79 -5.51 -20.76
CA SER A 146 -17.16 -5.09 -20.43
C SER A 146 -18.23 -5.95 -21.13
N SER A 147 -17.84 -6.69 -22.18
CA SER A 147 -18.67 -7.72 -22.80
C SER A 147 -18.58 -9.05 -22.05
N ALA A 148 -17.49 -9.29 -21.31
CA ALA A 148 -17.30 -10.51 -20.54
C ALA A 148 -17.92 -10.46 -19.13
N TRP A 149 -17.73 -9.34 -18.43
CA TRP A 149 -18.31 -9.09 -17.10
C TRP A 149 -19.18 -7.85 -17.10
N THR A 150 -20.15 -7.79 -16.18
CA THR A 150 -20.93 -6.58 -15.94
C THR A 150 -20.02 -5.42 -15.53
N GLN A 151 -20.27 -4.23 -16.09
CA GLN A 151 -19.51 -3.02 -15.76
C GLN A 151 -19.52 -2.71 -14.25
N GLU A 152 -20.66 -2.87 -13.59
CA GLU A 152 -20.80 -2.66 -12.14
C GLU A 152 -19.81 -3.51 -11.33
N SER A 153 -19.60 -4.77 -11.73
CA SER A 153 -18.65 -5.64 -11.04
C SER A 153 -17.19 -5.23 -11.26
N ILE A 154 -16.88 -4.67 -12.42
CA ILE A 154 -15.55 -4.14 -12.73
C ILE A 154 -15.31 -2.88 -11.90
N ASP A 155 -16.26 -1.95 -11.88
CA ASP A 155 -16.19 -0.70 -11.13
C ASP A 155 -16.08 -0.94 -9.62
N ASN A 156 -16.83 -1.90 -9.09
CA ASN A 156 -16.70 -2.33 -7.69
C ASN A 156 -15.29 -2.86 -7.38
N ASN A 157 -14.73 -3.68 -8.26
CA ASN A 157 -13.38 -4.21 -8.09
C ASN A 157 -12.31 -3.11 -8.18
N ILE A 158 -12.48 -2.15 -9.10
CA ILE A 158 -11.65 -0.94 -9.17
C ILE A 158 -11.68 -0.20 -7.83
N LEU A 159 -12.88 0.06 -7.29
CA LEU A 159 -13.04 0.79 -6.04
C LEU A 159 -12.41 0.05 -4.86
N TRP A 160 -12.56 -1.27 -4.80
CA TRP A 160 -11.93 -2.11 -3.78
C TRP A 160 -10.40 -2.11 -3.87
N LEU A 161 -9.84 -2.17 -5.09
CA LEU A 161 -8.39 -2.11 -5.32
C LEU A 161 -7.84 -0.76 -4.87
N ILE A 162 -8.50 0.34 -5.24
CA ILE A 162 -8.16 1.70 -4.80
C ILE A 162 -8.21 1.80 -3.27
N THR A 163 -9.33 1.40 -2.67
CA THR A 163 -9.56 1.54 -1.23
C THR A 163 -8.55 0.73 -0.42
N SER A 164 -8.35 -0.54 -0.78
CA SER A 164 -7.40 -1.41 -0.08
C SER A 164 -5.96 -0.92 -0.22
N TYR A 165 -5.57 -0.42 -1.38
CA TYR A 165 -4.28 0.22 -1.58
C TYR A 165 -4.11 1.47 -0.71
N SER A 166 -5.10 2.38 -0.72
CA SER A 166 -5.10 3.58 0.11
C SER A 166 -4.93 3.25 1.61
N LEU A 167 -5.60 2.20 2.09
CA LEU A 167 -5.45 1.74 3.48
C LEU A 167 -4.04 1.24 3.78
N VAL A 168 -3.41 0.50 2.86
CA VAL A 168 -2.01 0.08 2.99
C VAL A 168 -1.08 1.29 3.12
N ILE A 169 -1.26 2.30 2.27
CA ILE A 169 -0.47 3.54 2.30
C ILE A 169 -0.68 4.29 3.63
N ILE A 170 -1.93 4.47 4.06
CA ILE A 170 -2.27 5.15 5.31
C ILE A 170 -1.58 4.47 6.49
N LEU A 171 -1.70 3.14 6.60
CA LEU A 171 -1.08 2.38 7.69
C LEU A 171 0.45 2.46 7.63
N PHE A 172 1.03 2.36 6.44
CA PHE A 172 2.46 2.45 6.24
C PHE A 172 3.03 3.81 6.65
N VAL A 173 2.44 4.90 6.15
CA VAL A 173 2.84 6.26 6.50
C VAL A 173 2.63 6.52 7.99
N ALA A 174 1.53 6.02 8.57
CA ALA A 174 1.28 6.14 9.99
C ALA A 174 2.38 5.50 10.83
N LEU A 175 2.80 4.28 10.45
CA LEU A 175 3.88 3.56 11.11
C LEU A 175 5.22 4.28 10.98
N LEU A 176 5.55 4.78 9.79
CA LEU A 176 6.79 5.53 9.57
C LEU A 176 6.85 6.79 10.43
N THR A 177 5.78 7.59 10.43
CA THR A 177 5.72 8.83 11.22
C THR A 177 5.82 8.54 12.72
N MET A 178 5.12 7.50 13.21
CA MET A 178 5.25 7.05 14.61
C MET A 178 6.67 6.57 14.93
N LEU A 179 7.31 5.81 14.04
CA LEU A 179 8.64 5.27 14.24
C LEU A 179 9.69 6.39 14.29
N LEU A 180 9.65 7.32 13.34
CA LEU A 180 10.53 8.49 13.31
C LEU A 180 10.44 9.26 14.62
N GLU A 181 9.23 9.55 15.07
CA GLU A 181 8.98 10.29 16.30
C GLU A 181 9.44 9.56 17.58
N ILE A 182 9.38 8.22 17.60
CA ILE A 182 9.96 7.42 18.69
C ILE A 182 11.50 7.47 18.67
N LEU A 183 12.11 7.51 17.48
CA LEU A 183 13.56 7.47 17.31
C LEU A 183 14.24 8.81 17.62
N THR A 184 13.66 9.95 17.21
CA THR A 184 14.28 11.29 17.33
C THR A 184 14.53 11.71 18.79
N LYS A 185 13.78 11.19 19.77
CA LYS A 185 13.85 11.68 21.16
C LYS A 185 14.94 11.06 22.05
N LYS A 186 15.72 10.09 21.56
CA LYS A 186 16.79 9.45 22.37
C LYS A 186 18.02 10.35 22.60
N GLU A 187 18.21 11.41 21.79
CA GLU A 187 19.38 12.31 21.89
C GLU A 187 19.23 13.45 22.92
N SER A 188 18.02 13.75 23.42
CA SER A 188 17.78 14.91 24.30
C SER A 188 18.03 14.66 25.80
N GLN A 189 18.43 13.47 26.25
CA GLN A 189 18.48 13.11 27.68
C GLN A 189 19.87 12.83 28.26
N ASN A 190 20.94 13.46 27.75
CA ASN A 190 22.24 13.37 28.40
C ASN A 190 22.95 14.74 28.54
N PRO A 191 22.46 15.66 29.41
CA PRO A 191 23.34 16.67 29.97
C PRO A 191 24.20 15.98 31.04
N LYS A 192 25.29 15.32 30.64
CA LYS A 192 26.35 15.02 31.61
C LYS A 192 26.91 16.37 32.06
N LYS A 193 26.54 16.74 33.30
CA LYS A 193 27.28 17.61 34.23
C LYS A 193 28.66 17.98 33.70
N ILE A 194 28.78 19.19 33.13
CA ILE A 194 30.01 19.95 33.32
C ILE A 194 29.85 20.55 34.70
N VAL A 195 30.63 20.00 35.64
CA VAL A 195 30.71 20.42 37.03
C VAL A 195 31.04 21.91 37.05
N ALA A 196 30.13 22.69 37.61
CA ALA A 196 30.47 23.97 38.23
C ALA A 196 31.22 23.65 39.53
N GLY A 197 32.38 24.28 39.70
CA GLY A 197 33.26 24.20 40.86
C GLY A 197 34.71 24.13 40.37
N GLU A 198 35.58 25.11 40.55
CA GLU A 198 35.58 26.25 41.48
C GLU A 198 36.40 27.38 40.86
N GLY A 199 35.95 28.62 41.05
CA GLY A 199 36.80 29.79 41.07
C GLY A 199 36.91 30.29 42.51
N THR A 200 38.02 30.95 42.82
CA THR A 200 38.41 31.66 44.07
C THR A 200 38.71 30.74 45.27
N ILE A 201 39.87 30.83 45.94
CA ILE A 201 40.82 31.95 46.15
C ILE A 201 42.26 31.48 45.84
#